data_AF-A0A0K9YVN7-F1
#
_entry.id   AF-A0A0K9YVN7-F1
#
_cell.length_a   1.000
_cell.length_b   1.000
_cell.length_c   1.000
_cell.angle_alpha   90.00
_cell.angle_beta   90.00
_cell.angle_gamma   90.00
#
_symmetry.space_group_name_H-M   'P 1'
#
loop_
_entity.id
_entity.type
_entity.pdbx_description
1 polymer ?
#
loop_
_entity_poly.entity_id
_entity_poly.type
_entity_poly.pdbx_seq_one_letter_code
_entity_poly.pdbx_strand_id
1 'polypeptide(L)'
;MSSPTDLKRQMKRAIRIKINDTVEKHCKGCTVYTANYKEYGQTAAQSKCTAECEVGKELSALGQLLLAGKESKDENEEELSPQNKVVIWENSSLEKSIWS
;
A
#
# COMPACT_ATOMS: atom_id res chain seq x y z
N MET A 1 -15.23 23.84 27.69
CA MET A 1 -14.24 24.00 26.61
C MET A 1 -13.45 22.70 26.53
N SER A 2 -13.40 22.03 25.37
CA SER A 2 -12.63 20.79 25.21
C SER A 2 -11.13 21.08 25.19
N SER A 3 -10.32 20.19 25.77
CA SER A 3 -8.86 20.39 25.78
C SER A 3 -8.27 20.19 24.37
N PRO A 4 -7.11 20.78 24.05
CA PRO A 4 -6.44 20.58 22.76
C PRO A 4 -6.11 19.10 22.45
N THR A 5 -5.92 18.28 23.49
CA THR A 5 -5.68 16.83 23.35
C THR A 5 -6.96 16.08 23.02
N ASP A 6 -8.11 16.49 23.57
CA ASP A 6 -9.42 15.92 23.25
C ASP A 6 -9.80 16.18 21.79
N LEU A 7 -9.54 17.39 21.28
CA LEU A 7 -9.78 17.74 19.88
C LEU A 7 -8.94 16.88 18.93
N LYS A 8 -7.65 16.69 19.22
CA LYS A 8 -6.78 15.79 18.44
C LYS A 8 -7.28 14.35 18.47
N ARG A 9 -7.75 13.85 19.62
CA ARG A 9 -8.31 12.49 19.75
C ARG A 9 -9.59 12.33 18.94
N GLN A 10 -10.49 13.31 19.00
CA GLN A 10 -11.74 13.32 18.23
C GLN A 10 -11.45 13.35 16.73
N MET A 11 -10.51 14.17 16.27
CA MET A 11 -10.08 14.21 14.86
C MET A 11 -9.53 12.87 14.39
N LYS A 12 -8.60 12.25 15.15
CA LYS A 12 -8.06 10.92 14.80
C LYS A 12 -9.15 9.85 14.76
N ARG A 13 -10.14 9.93 15.65
CA ARG A 13 -11.30 9.02 15.63
C ARG A 13 -12.14 9.23 14.37
N ALA A 14 -12.44 10.47 14.00
CA ALA A 14 -13.20 10.78 12.79
C ALA A 14 -12.50 10.27 11.53
N ILE A 15 -11.17 10.44 11.44
CA ILE A 15 -10.38 9.92 10.32
C ILE A 15 -10.44 8.39 10.24
N ARG A 16 -10.33 7.68 11.37
CA ARG A 16 -10.47 6.21 11.40
C ARG A 16 -11.83 5.73 10.93
N ILE A 17 -12.90 6.41 11.35
CA ILE A 17 -14.26 6.11 10.89
C ILE A 17 -14.36 6.30 9.37
N LYS A 18 -13.87 7.43 8.86
CA LYS A 18 -13.86 7.69 7.41
C LYS A 18 -13.09 6.62 6.62
N ILE A 19 -11.92 6.20 7.11
CA ILE A 19 -11.15 5.09 6.50
C ILE A 19 -11.99 3.82 6.44
N ASN A 20 -12.61 3.42 7.55
CA ASN A 20 -13.42 2.20 7.60
C ASN A 20 -14.62 2.27 6.64
N ASP A 21 -15.33 3.40 6.61
CA ASP A 21 -16.48 3.60 5.74
C ASP A 21 -16.06 3.55 4.26
N THR A 22 -14.94 4.18 3.91
CA THR A 22 -14.40 4.14 2.53
C THR A 22 -13.99 2.72 2.14
N VAL A 23 -13.32 1.97 3.02
CA VAL A 23 -12.93 0.58 2.75
C VAL A 23 -14.16 -0.32 2.58
N GLU A 24 -15.14 -0.22 3.47
CA GLU A 24 -16.35 -1.02 3.42
C GLU A 24 -17.16 -0.74 2.15
N LYS A 25 -17.27 0.53 1.76
CA LYS A 25 -18.06 0.94 0.59
C LYS A 25 -17.37 0.66 -0.74
N HIS A 26 -16.05 0.80 -0.82
CA HIS A 26 -15.33 0.83 -2.10
C HIS A 26 -14.29 -0.29 -2.28
N CYS A 27 -13.70 -0.79 -1.19
CA CYS A 27 -12.62 -1.78 -1.28
C CYS A 27 -13.08 -3.20 -0.98
N LYS A 28 -14.18 -3.38 -0.24
CA LYS A 28 -14.73 -4.71 0.07
C LYS A 28 -15.15 -5.43 -1.21
N GLY A 29 -14.53 -6.58 -1.46
CA GLY A 29 -14.76 -7.35 -2.69
C GLY A 29 -14.18 -6.71 -3.96
N CYS A 30 -13.25 -5.75 -3.83
CA CYS A 30 -12.60 -5.13 -4.98
C CYS A 30 -11.83 -6.18 -5.78
N THR A 31 -12.35 -6.50 -6.97
CA THR A 31 -11.79 -7.53 -7.86
C THR A 31 -10.39 -7.18 -8.35
N VAL A 32 -10.12 -5.89 -8.57
CA VAL A 32 -8.79 -5.39 -8.95
C VAL A 32 -7.78 -5.69 -7.85
N TYR A 33 -8.10 -5.38 -6.59
CA TYR A 33 -7.22 -5.71 -5.47
C TYR A 33 -7.03 -7.22 -5.35
N THR A 34 -8.11 -8.01 -5.39
CA THR A 34 -8.02 -9.48 -5.28
C THR A 34 -7.21 -10.11 -6.42
N ALA A 35 -7.33 -9.62 -7.64
CA ALA A 35 -6.55 -10.10 -8.78
C ALA A 35 -5.06 -9.81 -8.59
N ASN A 36 -4.70 -8.54 -8.31
CA ASN A 36 -3.31 -8.16 -8.09
C ASN A 36 -2.72 -8.84 -6.83
N TYR A 37 -3.53 -9.09 -5.80
CA TYR A 37 -3.10 -9.82 -4.59
C TYR A 37 -2.72 -11.26 -4.91
N LYS A 38 -3.51 -11.95 -5.74
CA LYS A 38 -3.22 -13.33 -6.16
C LYS A 38 -1.98 -13.42 -7.05
N GLU A 39 -1.76 -12.42 -7.88
CA GLU A 39 -0.69 -12.42 -8.87
C GLU A 39 0.66 -11.92 -8.30
N TYR A 40 0.64 -10.85 -7.50
CA TYR A 40 1.85 -10.16 -7.05
C TYR A 40 1.99 -10.09 -5.53
N GLY A 41 1.01 -10.61 -4.78
CA GLY A 41 0.99 -10.56 -3.31
C GLY A 41 0.47 -9.24 -2.73
N GLN A 42 0.41 -9.21 -1.40
CA GLN A 42 -0.24 -8.12 -0.65
C GLN A 42 0.39 -6.75 -0.90
N THR A 43 1.72 -6.65 -0.74
CA THR A 43 2.45 -5.39 -0.80
C THR A 43 2.33 -4.74 -2.19
N ALA A 44 2.50 -5.52 -3.25
CA ALA A 44 2.40 -5.03 -4.62
C ALA A 44 0.97 -4.60 -4.96
N ALA A 45 -0.04 -5.40 -4.56
CA ALA A 45 -1.44 -5.03 -4.75
C ALA A 45 -1.80 -3.73 -4.03
N GLN A 46 -1.34 -3.57 -2.79
CA GLN A 46 -1.56 -2.35 -2.01
C GLN A 46 -0.85 -1.14 -2.63
N SER A 47 0.42 -1.29 -3.03
CA SER A 47 1.20 -0.25 -3.69
C SER A 47 0.48 0.25 -4.94
N LYS A 48 0.00 -0.67 -5.79
CA LYS A 48 -0.77 -0.35 -6.99
C LYS A 48 -2.08 0.36 -6.67
N CYS A 49 -2.82 -0.10 -5.64
CA CYS A 49 -4.01 0.62 -5.19
C CYS A 49 -3.69 2.05 -4.77
N THR A 50 -2.63 2.28 -4.00
CA THR A 50 -2.25 3.63 -3.57
C THR A 50 -1.69 4.50 -4.70
N ALA A 51 -1.13 3.92 -5.76
CA ALA A 51 -0.56 4.64 -6.90
C ALA A 51 -1.59 4.94 -8.00
N GLU A 52 -2.48 4.00 -8.29
CA GLU A 52 -3.33 4.04 -9.49
C GLU A 52 -4.83 4.20 -9.18
N CYS A 53 -5.29 3.83 -7.97
CA CYS A 53 -6.70 3.94 -7.60
C CYS A 53 -6.97 5.23 -6.81
N GLU A 54 -8.00 5.99 -7.20
CA GLU A 54 -8.40 7.22 -6.50
C GLU A 54 -8.78 6.97 -5.04
N VAL A 55 -9.52 5.88 -4.77
CA VAL A 55 -9.88 5.46 -3.41
C VAL A 55 -8.62 5.09 -2.62
N GLY A 56 -7.66 4.41 -3.25
CA GLY A 56 -6.39 4.05 -2.60
C GLY A 56 -5.55 5.28 -2.26
N LYS A 57 -5.52 6.30 -3.13
CA LYS A 57 -4.89 7.60 -2.87
C LYS A 57 -5.56 8.32 -1.69
N GLU A 58 -6.88 8.34 -1.64
CA GLU A 58 -7.62 8.94 -0.52
C GLU A 58 -7.29 8.23 0.80
N LEU A 59 -7.31 6.89 0.82
CA LEU A 59 -6.97 6.11 2.00
C LEU A 59 -5.53 6.35 2.47
N SER A 60 -4.59 6.48 1.53
CA SER A 60 -3.20 6.82 1.84
C SER A 60 -3.08 8.18 2.53
N ALA A 61 -3.75 9.21 1.98
CA ALA A 61 -3.76 10.55 2.57
C ALA A 61 -4.39 10.58 3.97
N LEU A 62 -5.51 9.86 4.17
CA LEU A 62 -6.11 9.72 5.51
C LEU A 62 -5.18 9.01 6.50
N GLY A 63 -4.42 8.00 6.05
CA GLY A 63 -3.39 7.34 6.83
C GLY A 63 -2.28 8.30 7.26
N GLN A 64 -1.79 9.14 6.34
CA GLN A 64 -0.79 10.16 6.64
C GLN A 64 -1.29 11.17 7.68
N LEU A 65 -2.56 11.59 7.61
CA LEU A 65 -3.16 12.48 8.61
C LEU A 65 -3.24 11.86 10.01
N LEU A 66 -3.34 10.53 10.13
CA LEU A 66 -3.27 9.84 11.44
C LEU A 66 -1.85 9.84 12.02
N LEU A 67 -0.84 9.81 11.14
CA LEU A 67 0.58 9.76 11.48
C LEU A 67 1.16 11.15 11.73
N ALA A 68 0.65 12.19 11.07
CA ALA A 68 1.02 13.57 11.31
C ALA A 68 0.84 13.93 12.81
N GLY A 69 1.96 14.20 13.48
CA GLY A 69 2.01 14.41 14.94
C GLY A 69 2.68 13.28 15.73
N LYS A 70 3.14 12.21 15.06
CA LYS A 70 4.41 11.59 15.45
C LYS A 70 5.48 12.53 14.90
N GLU A 71 6.14 13.30 15.76
CA GLU A 71 7.36 13.99 15.33
C GLU A 71 8.28 12.94 14.71
N SER A 72 8.61 13.15 13.45
CA SER A 72 9.62 12.41 12.72
C SER A 72 10.92 12.53 13.50
N LYS A 73 11.41 11.42 14.05
CA LYS A 73 12.85 11.20 14.00
C LYS A 73 13.14 10.75 12.59
N ASP A 74 13.57 11.73 11.79
CA ASP A 74 14.39 11.63 10.59
C ASP A 74 13.87 10.73 9.46
N GLU A 75 13.29 11.38 8.45
CA GLU A 75 13.88 11.46 7.11
C GLU A 75 14.75 10.26 6.68
N ASN A 76 14.15 9.35 5.91
CA ASN A 76 14.88 8.76 4.79
C ASN A 76 14.07 9.11 3.54
N GLU A 77 14.58 10.09 2.81
CA GLU A 77 14.29 10.29 1.39
C GLU A 77 14.57 8.97 0.68
N GLU A 78 13.53 8.33 0.15
CA GLU A 78 13.69 7.25 -0.81
C GLU A 78 14.14 7.90 -2.12
N GLU A 79 15.45 8.14 -2.20
CA GLU A 79 16.15 8.56 -3.40
C GLU A 79 15.95 7.49 -4.47
N LEU A 80 15.24 7.85 -5.53
CA LEU A 80 15.04 7.05 -6.72
C LEU A 80 16.41 6.90 -7.43
N SER A 81 17.10 5.78 -7.23
CA SER A 81 18.32 5.43 -7.99
C SER A 81 18.11 4.21 -8.91
N PRO A 82 18.47 4.30 -10.20
CA PRO A 82 18.06 3.37 -11.23
C PRO A 82 19.01 2.16 -11.30
N GLN A 83 18.63 1.03 -10.72
CA GLN A 83 19.33 -0.23 -10.96
C GLN A 83 18.34 -1.35 -11.28
N ASN A 84 17.75 -1.25 -12.47
CA ASN A 84 17.46 -2.44 -13.25
C ASN A 84 18.78 -3.21 -13.46
N LYS A 85 18.98 -4.30 -12.73
CA LYS A 85 19.71 -5.45 -13.25
C LYS A 85 18.84 -6.69 -13.12
N VAL A 86 18.26 -7.02 -14.26
CA VAL A 86 17.76 -8.32 -14.67
C VAL A 86 18.65 -9.43 -14.14
N VAL A 87 18.10 -10.34 -13.34
CA VAL A 87 18.55 -11.73 -13.28
C VAL A 87 17.31 -12.63 -13.20
N ILE A 88 16.89 -13.03 -14.41
CA ILE A 88 16.35 -14.33 -14.84
C ILE A 88 15.82 -15.25 -13.72
N TRP A 89 14.50 -15.49 -13.78
CA TRP A 89 13.86 -16.65 -13.16
C TRP A 89 14.26 -17.89 -13.96
N GLU A 90 15.10 -18.77 -13.43
CA GLU A 90 15.16 -20.15 -13.92
C GLU A 90 14.02 -20.94 -13.26
N ASN A 91 13.01 -21.23 -14.05
CA ASN A 91 12.02 -22.23 -13.72
C ASN A 91 11.94 -23.23 -14.87
N SER A 92 12.17 -24.50 -14.52
CA SER A 92 11.61 -25.69 -15.16
C SER A 92 12.05 -26.07 -16.58
N SER A 93 12.86 -27.15 -16.62
CA SER A 93 12.54 -28.44 -17.27
C SER A 93 12.40 -28.54 -18.80
N LEU A 94 12.96 -29.65 -19.34
CA LEU A 94 12.94 -30.16 -20.73
C LEU A 94 13.92 -29.42 -21.69
N GLU A 95 14.84 -30.06 -22.41
CA GLU A 95 14.74 -31.28 -23.21
C GLU A 95 16.12 -31.92 -23.55
N LYS A 96 16.09 -33.25 -23.83
CA LYS A 96 16.92 -34.04 -24.78
C LYS A 96 18.42 -34.19 -24.47
N SER A 97 18.88 -35.38 -24.03
CA SER A 97 19.28 -36.51 -24.88
C SER A 97 20.34 -36.13 -25.93
N ILE A 98 21.57 -36.65 -25.82
CA ILE A 98 22.37 -37.24 -26.91
C ILE A 98 23.64 -37.86 -26.30
N TRP A 99 23.83 -39.14 -26.59
CA TRP A 99 25.05 -39.92 -26.38
C TRP A 99 26.27 -39.26 -27.04
N SER A 100 27.43 -39.32 -26.38
CA SER A 100 28.60 -40.04 -26.92
C SER A 100 29.64 -40.31 -25.86
#